data_AF-A0A918NTI3-F1
#
_entry.id   AF-A0A918NTI3-F1
#
_cell.length_a   1.000
_cell.length_b   1.000
_cell.length_c   1.000
_cell.angle_alpha   90.00
_cell.angle_beta   90.00
_cell.angle_gamma   90.00
#
_symmetry.space_group_name_H-M   'P 1'
#
loop_
_entity.id
_entity.type
_entity.pdbx_description
1 polymer ?
#
loop_
_entity_poly.entity_id
_entity_poly.type
_entity_poly.pdbx_seq_one_letter_code
_entity_poly.pdbx_strand_id
1 'polypeptide(L)'
;MAPDDLERWSEAVEALAGGRDAVWMNGGRNPEIRFEQSGRAGSAVFVVADAAASGSSVRVLVRLPDEWSDEHREGLRRVRTARTARHRARARSPIGPTRPRRPCPVHGAASRRPGRRKRP
;
A
#
# COMPACT_ATOMS: atom_id res chain seq x y z
N MET A 1 -7.25 1.11 0.44
CA MET A 1 -7.25 2.57 0.24
C MET A 1 -7.87 2.89 -1.12
N ALA A 2 -9.03 3.53 -1.09
CA ALA A 2 -9.73 4.05 -2.26
C ALA A 2 -9.03 5.33 -2.79
N PRO A 3 -9.26 5.74 -4.04
CA PRO A 3 -8.71 6.98 -4.59
C PRO A 3 -9.04 8.21 -3.72
N ASP A 4 -10.27 8.28 -3.21
CA ASP A 4 -10.79 9.38 -2.41
C ASP A 4 -10.08 9.51 -1.05
N ASP A 5 -9.44 8.45 -0.57
CA ASP A 5 -8.71 8.49 0.69
C ASP A 5 -7.52 9.46 0.61
N LEU A 6 -6.88 9.60 -0.56
CA LEU A 6 -5.79 10.57 -0.73
C LEU A 6 -6.29 12.01 -0.88
N GLU A 7 -7.55 12.21 -1.28
CA GLU A 7 -8.16 13.55 -1.32
C GLU A 7 -8.55 13.98 0.09
N ARG A 8 -9.25 13.11 0.82
CA ARG A 8 -9.58 13.32 2.23
C ARG A 8 -8.33 13.49 3.10
N TRP A 9 -7.23 12.82 2.76
CA TRP A 9 -5.95 13.06 3.44
C TRP A 9 -5.43 14.47 3.18
N SER A 10 -5.52 14.95 1.94
CA SER A 10 -5.11 16.33 1.59
C SER A 10 -5.94 17.36 2.36
N GLU A 11 -7.25 17.16 2.46
CA GLU A 11 -8.14 18.00 3.25
C GLU A 11 -7.77 17.99 4.74
N ALA A 12 -7.44 16.82 5.29
CA ALA A 12 -6.99 16.70 6.68
C ALA A 12 -5.67 17.43 6.94
N VAL A 13 -4.71 17.38 6.00
CA VAL A 13 -3.44 18.13 6.09
C VAL A 13 -3.70 19.64 6.11
N GLU A 14 -4.57 20.17 5.25
CA GLU A 14 -4.89 21.59 5.24
C GLU A 14 -5.71 22.04 6.47
N ALA A 15 -6.57 21.17 7.00
CA ALA A 15 -7.25 21.41 8.27
C ALA A 15 -6.23 21.53 9.40
N LEU A 16 -5.32 20.56 9.53
CA LEU A 16 -4.29 20.53 10.57
C LEU A 16 -3.31 21.70 10.46
N ALA A 17 -2.88 22.05 9.25
CA ALA A 17 -2.01 23.21 9.00
C ALA A 17 -2.69 24.52 9.39
N GLY A 18 -4.01 24.62 9.18
CA GLY A 18 -4.83 25.73 9.66
C GLY A 18 -5.20 25.66 11.14
N GLY A 19 -4.65 24.71 11.91
CA GLY A 19 -5.01 24.51 13.30
C GLY A 19 -6.47 24.12 13.46
N ARG A 20 -6.97 23.16 12.69
CA ARG A 20 -8.31 22.61 12.86
C ARG A 20 -8.23 21.11 13.05
N ASP A 21 -9.18 20.60 13.79
CA ASP A 21 -9.37 19.16 13.94
C ASP A 21 -9.75 18.55 12.59
N ALA A 22 -9.38 17.29 12.40
CA ALA A 22 -9.66 16.56 11.18
C ALA A 22 -9.94 15.09 11.48
N VAL A 23 -10.59 14.41 10.52
CA VAL A 23 -10.78 12.96 10.57
C VAL A 23 -10.45 12.38 9.21
N TRP A 24 -9.74 11.25 9.21
CA TRP A 24 -9.38 10.50 8.03
C TRP A 24 -9.75 9.01 8.19
N MET A 25 -10.08 8.36 7.08
CA MET A 25 -10.46 6.94 7.01
C MET A 25 -11.68 6.54 7.88
N ASN A 26 -12.66 7.43 8.07
CA ASN A 26 -13.91 7.17 8.83
C ASN A 26 -14.92 6.19 8.18
N GLY A 27 -14.50 5.40 7.19
CA GLY A 27 -15.38 4.52 6.41
C GLY A 27 -15.77 3.20 7.09
N GLY A 28 -15.46 3.02 8.38
CA GLY A 28 -15.81 1.83 9.18
C GLY A 28 -15.14 0.52 8.79
N ARG A 29 -14.39 0.47 7.68
CA ARG A 29 -13.61 -0.71 7.24
C ARG A 29 -12.11 -0.60 7.50
N ASN A 30 -11.63 0.60 7.78
CA ASN A 30 -10.24 0.88 8.09
C ASN A 30 -10.17 1.53 9.47
N PRO A 31 -9.00 1.53 10.12
CA PRO A 31 -8.77 2.35 11.30
C PRO A 31 -9.11 3.81 10.99
N GLU A 32 -9.92 4.40 11.85
CA GLU A 32 -10.20 5.83 11.82
C GLU A 32 -9.04 6.57 12.47
N ILE A 33 -8.62 7.66 11.85
CA ILE A 33 -7.59 8.55 12.40
C ILE A 33 -8.23 9.92 12.63
N ARG A 34 -8.32 10.32 13.90
CA ARG A 34 -8.74 11.66 14.29
C ARG A 34 -7.52 12.48 14.69
N PHE A 35 -7.59 13.76 14.38
CA PHE A 35 -6.57 14.72 14.72
C PHE A 35 -7.23 15.80 15.55
N GLU A 36 -6.66 16.03 16.73
CA GLU A 36 -7.16 17.00 17.70
C GLU A 36 -6.05 18.03 17.96
N GLN A 37 -6.43 19.29 18.06
CA GLN A 37 -5.52 20.32 18.55
C GLN A 37 -5.03 19.97 19.96
N SER A 38 -3.72 20.03 20.16
CA SER A 38 -3.15 19.78 21.49
C SER A 38 -3.21 20.98 22.44
N GLY A 39 -3.62 22.16 21.94
CA GLY A 39 -3.48 23.44 22.64
C GLY A 39 -2.02 23.93 22.78
N ARG A 40 -1.04 23.13 22.34
CA ARG A 40 0.38 23.47 22.34
C ARG A 40 0.85 23.74 20.91
N ALA A 41 1.51 24.89 20.72
CA ALA A 41 2.10 25.25 19.44
C ALA A 41 3.05 24.15 18.94
N GLY A 42 2.94 23.80 17.65
CA GLY A 42 3.75 22.76 17.03
C GLY A 42 3.47 21.35 17.55
N SER A 43 2.26 21.05 18.02
CA SER A 43 1.88 19.70 18.45
C SER A 43 0.41 19.39 18.17
N ALA A 44 0.12 18.14 17.82
CA ALA A 44 -1.25 17.64 17.63
C ALA A 44 -1.41 16.28 18.30
N VAL A 45 -2.64 15.97 18.71
CA VAL A 45 -3.00 14.65 19.26
C VAL A 45 -3.61 13.81 18.15
N PHE A 46 -3.04 12.63 17.94
CA PHE A 46 -3.48 11.65 16.95
C PHE A 46 -4.22 10.55 17.68
N VAL A 47 -5.47 10.31 17.30
CA VAL A 47 -6.28 9.22 17.81
C VAL A 47 -6.47 8.21 16.70
N VAL A 48 -5.94 7.02 16.88
CA VAL A 48 -6.16 5.90 15.96
C VAL A 48 -7.14 4.96 16.61
N ALA A 49 -8.31 4.80 16.01
CA ALA A 49 -9.36 3.92 16.49
C ALA A 49 -9.62 2.83 15.45
N ASP A 50 -9.35 1.58 15.82
CA ASP A 50 -9.63 0.42 14.98
C ASP A 50 -10.82 -0.36 15.56
N ALA A 51 -12.00 0.25 15.45
CA ALA A 51 -13.23 -0.34 15.97
C ALA A 51 -13.65 -1.61 15.23
N ALA A 52 -13.25 -1.75 13.95
CA ALA A 52 -13.70 -2.82 13.08
C ALA A 52 -12.90 -4.12 13.25
N ALA A 53 -11.59 -4.05 13.50
CA ALA A 53 -10.76 -5.25 13.60
C ALA A 53 -10.35 -5.60 15.03
N SER A 54 -9.98 -4.60 15.87
CA SER A 54 -9.44 -4.87 17.22
C SER A 54 -10.24 -4.26 18.38
N GLY A 55 -11.18 -3.35 18.11
CA GLY A 55 -11.89 -2.59 19.15
C GLY A 55 -10.99 -1.63 19.94
N SER A 56 -9.73 -1.44 19.53
CA SER A 56 -8.74 -0.69 20.28
C SER A 56 -8.65 0.77 19.83
N SER A 57 -8.28 1.66 20.75
CA SER A 57 -7.95 3.05 20.45
C SER A 57 -6.64 3.47 21.09
N VAL A 58 -5.83 4.22 20.36
CA VAL A 58 -4.55 4.76 20.82
C VAL A 58 -4.54 6.27 20.61
N ARG A 59 -4.08 7.01 21.62
CA ARG A 59 -3.93 8.46 21.57
C ARG A 59 -2.44 8.80 21.71
N VAL A 60 -1.89 9.57 20.77
CA VAL A 60 -0.47 9.94 20.73
C VAL A 60 -0.33 11.44 20.55
N LEU A 61 0.42 12.10 21.42
CA LEU A 61 0.85 13.48 21.21
C LEU A 61 2.08 13.48 20.29
N VAL A 62 1.98 14.21 19.17
CA VAL A 62 3.05 14.29 18.16
C VAL A 62 3.49 15.73 18.03
N ARG A 63 4.80 15.95 18.08
CA ARG A 63 5.41 17.24 17.71
C ARG A 63 5.46 17.36 16.19
N LEU A 64 4.96 18.48 15.68
CA LEU A 64 4.97 18.81 14.26
C LEU A 64 6.12 19.80 14.02
N PRO A 65 7.16 19.42 13.24
CA PRO A 65 8.21 20.34 12.79
C PRO A 65 7.62 21.49 11.99
N ASP A 66 8.24 22.66 11.93
CA ASP A 66 7.67 23.84 11.26
C ASP A 66 7.25 23.57 9.80
N GLU A 67 8.07 22.82 9.05
CA GLU A 67 7.87 22.51 7.63
C GLU A 67 7.02 21.24 7.37
N TRP A 68 6.41 20.65 8.40
CA TRP A 68 5.69 19.37 8.29
C TRP A 68 4.61 19.39 7.20
N SER A 69 3.89 20.52 7.09
CA SER A 69 2.77 20.63 6.17
C SER A 69 3.24 20.60 4.72
N ASP A 70 4.35 21.26 4.42
CA ASP A 70 4.93 21.31 3.07
C ASP A 70 5.56 19.97 2.67
N GLU A 71 6.23 19.29 3.60
CA GLU A 71 6.72 17.92 3.39
C GLU A 71 5.57 16.96 3.07
N HIS A 72 4.45 17.08 3.79
CA HIS A 72 3.27 16.26 3.55
C HIS A 72 2.58 16.57 2.21
N ARG A 73 2.48 17.85 1.81
CA ARG A 73 1.97 18.26 0.49
C ARG A 73 2.82 17.71 -0.65
N GLU A 74 4.13 17.80 -0.53
CA GLU A 74 5.05 17.27 -1.53
C GLU A 74 5.00 15.73 -1.60
N GLY A 75 4.91 15.06 -0.44
CA GLY A 75 4.68 13.61 -0.38
C GLY A 75 3.39 13.19 -1.10
N LEU A 76 2.29 13.91 -0.86
CA LEU A 76 1.01 13.71 -1.54
C LEU A 76 1.14 13.86 -3.07
N ARG A 77 1.80 14.92 -3.53
CA ARG A 77 2.06 15.15 -4.96
C ARG A 77 2.85 14.00 -5.58
N ARG A 78 3.89 13.50 -4.90
CA ARG A 78 4.69 12.35 -5.36
C ARG A 78 3.86 11.08 -5.48
N VAL A 79 3.05 10.76 -4.46
CA VAL A 79 2.19 9.56 -4.47
C VAL A 79 1.15 9.65 -5.59
N ARG A 80 0.49 10.80 -5.76
CA ARG A 80 -0.49 11.02 -6.85
C ARG A 80 0.16 10.85 -8.22
N THR A 81 1.35 11.40 -8.42
CA THR A 81 2.12 11.26 -9.68
C THR A 81 2.48 9.80 -9.96
N ALA A 82 3.05 9.10 -8.97
CA ALA A 82 3.45 7.71 -9.11
C ALA A 82 2.25 6.78 -9.38
N ARG A 83 1.11 7.02 -8.70
CA ARG A 83 -0.13 6.25 -8.93
C ARG A 83 -0.65 6.44 -10.35
N THR A 84 -0.69 7.68 -10.84
CA THR A 84 -1.12 7.98 -12.22
C THR A 84 -0.21 7.32 -13.25
N ALA A 85 1.11 7.38 -13.07
CA ALA A 85 2.08 6.71 -13.93
C ALA A 85 1.87 5.18 -13.94
N ARG A 86 1.67 4.56 -12.77
CA ARG A 86 1.37 3.12 -12.65
C ARG A 86 0.05 2.75 -13.32
N HIS A 87 -1.00 3.55 -13.17
CA HIS A 87 -2.28 3.32 -13.82
C HIS A 87 -2.16 3.39 -15.35
N ARG A 88 -1.43 4.39 -15.87
CA ARG A 88 -1.15 4.52 -17.31
C ARG A 88 -0.31 3.36 -17.86
N ALA A 89 0.73 2.94 -17.14
CA ALA A 89 1.55 1.80 -17.55
C ALA A 89 0.73 0.50 -17.62
N ARG A 90 -0.17 0.26 -16.64
CA ARG A 90 -1.11 -0.88 -16.66
C ARG A 90 -2.09 -0.81 -17.83
N ALA A 91 -2.64 0.37 -18.12
CA ALA A 91 -3.55 0.56 -19.25
C ALA A 91 -2.86 0.43 -20.62
N ARG A 92 -1.56 0.73 -20.71
CA ARG A 92 -0.74 0.62 -21.93
C ARG A 92 -0.10 -0.75 -22.14
N SER A 93 -0.35 -1.72 -21.26
CA SER A 93 0.06 -3.12 -21.49
C SER A 93 -1.07 -3.85 -22.20
N PRO A 94 -1.06 -3.97 -23.55
CA PRO A 94 -1.86 -4.99 -24.19
C PRO A 94 -1.20 -6.34 -23.86
N ILE A 95 -1.95 -7.26 -23.27
CA ILE A 95 -1.74 -8.71 -23.24
C ILE A 95 -0.36 -9.20 -23.74
N GLY A 96 0.45 -9.84 -22.87
CA GLY A 96 1.44 -10.84 -23.29
C GLY A 96 2.55 -11.19 -22.27
N PRO A 97 3.15 -12.42 -22.30
CA PRO A 97 2.96 -13.47 -23.28
C PRO A 97 2.24 -14.71 -22.72
N THR A 98 1.45 -15.35 -23.59
CA THR A 98 1.08 -16.76 -23.46
C THR A 98 2.39 -17.55 -23.35
N ARG A 99 2.66 -18.10 -22.16
CA ARG A 99 3.76 -19.03 -21.97
C ARG A 99 3.55 -20.19 -22.96
N PRO A 100 4.46 -20.49 -23.90
CA PRO A 100 4.31 -21.70 -24.69
C PRO A 100 4.33 -22.89 -23.72
N ARG A 101 3.24 -23.67 -23.73
CA ARG A 101 3.18 -24.93 -23.00
C ARG A 101 4.35 -25.78 -23.47
N ARG A 102 5.31 -26.03 -22.58
CA ARG A 102 6.34 -27.05 -22.83
C ARG A 102 5.62 -28.37 -23.12
N PRO A 103 5.92 -29.07 -24.23
CA PRO A 103 5.37 -30.40 -24.43
C PRO A 103 5.90 -31.33 -23.33
N CYS A 104 4.99 -32.06 -22.68
CA CYS A 104 5.33 -33.09 -21.71
C CYS A 104 6.18 -34.17 -22.39
N PRO A 105 7.30 -34.62 -21.80
CA PRO A 105 8.02 -35.76 -22.33
C PRO A 105 7.21 -37.03 -22.07
N VAL A 106 6.62 -37.59 -23.12
CA VAL A 106 6.10 -38.96 -23.11
C VAL A 106 7.33 -39.87 -23.20
N HIS A 107 7.79 -40.44 -22.09
CA HIS A 107 8.76 -41.54 -22.13
C HIS A 107 8.02 -42.84 -21.86
N GLY A 108 7.48 -43.39 -22.95
CA GLY A 108 7.16 -44.79 -23.07
C GLY A 108 8.37 -45.56 -23.60
N ALA A 109 8.69 -46.64 -22.90
CA ALA A 109 9.28 -47.88 -23.39
C ALA A 109 10.73 -47.92 -23.90
N ALA A 110 11.51 -48.69 -23.11
CA ALA A 110 12.30 -49.84 -23.54
C ALA A 110 13.59 -49.60 -24.35
N SER A 111 14.72 -49.95 -23.74
CA SER A 111 15.75 -50.70 -24.45
C SER A 111 16.43 -51.72 -23.54
N ARG A 112 16.27 -52.97 -23.97
CA ARG A 112 16.86 -54.20 -23.44
C ARG A 112 18.38 -54.09 -23.51
N ARG A 113 19.09 -54.46 -22.43
CA ARG A 113 20.53 -54.77 -22.49
C ARG A 113 20.72 -56.26 -22.80
N PRO A 114 21.44 -56.65 -23.86
CA PRO A 114 21.90 -58.02 -24.02
C PRO A 114 23.19 -58.22 -23.21
N GLY A 115 23.30 -59.38 -22.59
CA GLY A 115 24.45 -59.76 -21.77
C GLY A 115 25.72 -60.00 -22.58
N ARG A 116 26.87 -59.89 -21.90
CA ARG A 116 28.13 -60.51 -22.28
C ARG A 116 28.78 -61.14 -21.03
N ARG A 117 28.92 -62.47 -21.09
CA ARG A 117 29.95 -63.30 -20.43
C ARG A 117 31.35 -62.82 -20.89
N LYS A 118 32.51 -63.04 -20.27
CA LYS A 118 33.01 -64.11 -19.37
C LYS A 118 34.42 -63.69 -18.82
N ARG A 119 34.74 -64.09 -17.58
CA ARG A 119 36.03 -64.65 -17.03
C ARG A 119 37.31 -63.79 -16.98
N PRO A 120 38.33 -64.13 -16.14
CA PRO A 120 38.90 -65.46 -15.81
C PRO A 120 38.14 -66.33 -14.80
#